data_AF-A0A7V9BC58-F1
#
_entry.id   AF-A0A7V9BC58-F1
#
_cell.length_a   1.000
_cell.length_b   1.000
_cell.length_c   1.000
_cell.angle_alpha   90.00
_cell.angle_beta   90.00
_cell.angle_gamma   90.00
#
_symmetry.space_group_name_H-M   'P 1'
#
loop_
_entity.id
_entity.type
_entity.pdbx_description
1 polymer ?
#
loop_
_entity_poly.entity_id
_entity_poly.type
_entity_poly.pdbx_seq_one_letter_code
_entity_poly.pdbx_strand_id
1 'polypeptide(L)'
;MPPPSFEDLRRFCEIDGWEELKRVRGRTGDHHRYRKVLADGTILRTRVSRGRRGIGDPGLWHRIWRDQLGLESEEAFWRALRDGRPVDRGDVSPAPPTGPSIPGWVVTGLLRAGRPESEIRTLSAEQARCLLDELWERARK
;
A
#
# COMPACT_ATOMS: atom_id res chain seq x y z
N MET A 1 -17.63 22.58 8.22
CA MET A 1 -16.20 22.66 8.60
C MET A 1 -15.49 23.58 7.61
N PRO A 2 -14.40 24.28 7.99
CA PRO A 2 -13.66 25.09 7.02
C PRO A 2 -13.09 24.20 5.90
N PRO A 3 -12.91 24.73 4.68
CA PRO A 3 -12.25 23.99 3.62
C PRO A 3 -10.79 23.72 4.03
N PRO A 4 -10.30 22.48 3.92
CA PRO A 4 -8.95 22.13 4.34
C PRO A 4 -7.93 22.78 3.41
N SER A 5 -6.79 23.17 3.98
CA SER A 5 -5.68 23.72 3.22
C SER A 5 -4.63 22.65 2.90
N PHE A 6 -3.75 22.93 1.94
CA PHE A 6 -2.57 22.08 1.73
C PHE A 6 -1.63 22.12 2.95
N GLU A 7 -1.65 23.18 3.75
CA GLU A 7 -0.90 23.27 5.00
C GLU A 7 -1.46 22.31 6.06
N ASP A 8 -2.79 22.22 6.18
CA ASP A 8 -3.44 21.24 7.05
C ASP A 8 -3.09 19.81 6.63
N LEU A 9 -3.13 19.53 5.32
CA LEU A 9 -2.77 18.21 4.79
C LEU A 9 -1.31 17.86 5.09
N ARG A 10 -0.40 18.82 4.97
CA ARG A 10 1.01 18.64 5.32
C ARG A 10 1.15 18.35 6.82
N ARG A 11 0.55 19.19 7.68
CA ARG A 11 0.60 19.03 9.13
C ARG A 11 0.03 17.69 9.58
N PHE A 12 -1.05 17.25 8.94
CA PHE A 12 -1.61 15.92 9.16
C PHE A 12 -0.59 14.83 8.85
N CYS A 13 0.10 14.89 7.70
CA CYS A 13 1.12 13.92 7.34
C CYS A 13 2.26 13.89 8.37
N GLU A 14 2.66 15.04 8.90
CA GLU A 14 3.69 15.16 9.94
C GLU A 14 3.23 14.55 11.28
N ILE A 15 2.00 14.84 11.74
CA ILE A 15 1.41 14.30 12.98
C ILE A 15 1.19 12.79 12.87
N ASP A 16 0.68 12.34 11.74
CA ASP A 16 0.34 10.94 11.49
C ASP A 16 1.57 10.11 11.11
N GLY A 17 2.79 10.69 11.11
CA GLY A 17 4.03 9.96 10.95
C GLY A 17 4.29 9.43 9.53
N TRP A 18 3.89 10.18 8.51
CA TRP A 18 4.18 9.82 7.12
C TRP A 18 5.65 10.08 6.78
N GLU A 19 6.20 9.24 5.92
CA GLU A 19 7.55 9.43 5.40
C GLU A 19 7.54 10.38 4.20
N GLU A 20 8.26 11.50 4.32
CA GLU A 20 8.47 12.40 3.18
C GLU A 20 9.49 11.82 2.18
N LEU A 21 9.04 11.58 0.96
CA LEU A 21 9.85 11.11 -0.14
C LEU A 21 10.66 12.25 -0.76
N LYS A 22 11.95 12.33 -0.39
CA LYS A 22 12.90 13.24 -1.03
C LYS A 22 13.23 12.76 -2.44
N ARG A 23 13.25 13.68 -3.40
CA ARG A 23 13.73 13.39 -4.76
C ARG A 23 15.25 13.31 -4.79
N VAL A 24 15.77 12.37 -5.56
CA VAL A 24 17.19 12.30 -5.90
C VAL A 24 17.51 13.49 -6.83
N ARG A 25 18.48 14.33 -6.44
CA ARG A 25 18.98 15.55 -7.13
C ARG A 25 18.12 16.82 -7.01
N GLY A 26 18.36 17.63 -5.97
CA GLY A 26 18.40 19.11 -5.98
C GLY A 26 17.18 19.94 -6.41
N ARG A 27 16.15 19.33 -7.02
CA ARG A 27 14.92 19.99 -7.47
C ARG A 27 13.78 19.59 -6.57
N THR A 28 13.54 20.41 -5.56
CA THR A 28 12.25 20.39 -4.88
C THR A 28 11.19 20.93 -5.84
N GLY A 29 10.28 20.08 -6.29
CA GLY A 29 9.13 20.54 -7.07
C GLY A 29 8.20 21.42 -6.24
N ASP A 30 7.09 21.80 -6.84
CA ASP A 30 5.96 22.53 -6.24
C ASP A 30 5.12 21.71 -5.25
N HIS A 31 5.52 20.45 -4.98
CA HIS A 31 4.80 19.53 -4.11
C HIS A 31 5.73 18.74 -3.18
N HIS A 32 5.26 18.52 -1.96
CA HIS A 32 5.74 17.46 -1.05
C HIS A 32 5.09 16.14 -1.41
N ARG A 33 5.82 15.03 -1.23
CA ARG A 33 5.34 13.68 -1.50
C ARG A 33 5.52 12.85 -0.26
N TYR A 34 4.46 12.21 0.19
CA TYR A 34 4.47 11.38 1.39
C TYR A 34 4.08 9.96 1.05
N ARG A 35 4.66 9.00 1.77
CA ARG A 35 4.18 7.62 1.81
C ARG A 35 3.93 7.17 3.24
N LYS A 36 2.96 6.28 3.42
CA LYS A 36 2.74 5.57 4.69
C LYS A 36 2.50 4.10 4.39
N VAL A 37 3.22 3.24 5.08
CA VAL A 37 3.02 1.80 5.04
C VAL A 37 2.12 1.45 6.21
N LEU A 38 0.98 0.84 5.93
CA LEU A 38 0.05 0.34 6.93
C LEU A 38 0.51 -1.03 7.44
N ALA A 39 -0.05 -1.47 8.56
CA ALA A 39 0.30 -2.75 9.19
C ALA A 39 0.06 -3.95 8.26
N ASP A 40 -1.01 -3.92 7.47
CA ASP A 40 -1.35 -4.93 6.45
C ASP A 40 -0.42 -4.95 5.22
N GLY A 41 0.57 -4.04 5.16
CA GLY A 41 1.48 -3.88 4.03
C GLY A 41 0.95 -2.95 2.92
N THR A 42 -0.26 -2.40 3.05
CA THR A 42 -0.82 -1.42 2.12
C THR A 42 0.04 -0.15 2.13
N ILE A 43 0.40 0.35 0.94
CA ILE A 43 1.20 1.57 0.81
C ILE A 43 0.30 2.72 0.34
N LEU A 44 0.02 3.63 1.26
CA LEU A 44 -0.66 4.89 0.96
C LEU A 44 0.32 5.94 0.45
N ARG A 45 -0.16 6.81 -0.45
CA ARG A 45 0.63 7.89 -1.04
C ARG A 45 -0.22 9.14 -1.17
N THR A 46 0.34 10.27 -0.76
CA THR A 46 -0.30 11.58 -0.96
C THR A 46 0.70 12.61 -1.47
N ARG A 47 0.18 13.60 -2.20
CA ARG A 47 0.94 14.71 -2.77
C ARG A 47 0.36 16.02 -2.27
N VAL A 48 1.18 16.80 -1.57
CA VAL A 48 0.76 18.04 -0.95
C VAL A 48 1.38 19.23 -1.70
N SER A 49 0.55 20.14 -2.20
CA SER A 49 1.07 21.35 -2.86
C SER A 49 1.76 22.27 -1.85
N ARG A 50 2.79 23.00 -2.30
CA ARG A 50 3.43 24.07 -1.51
C ARG A 50 2.64 25.38 -1.52
N GLY A 51 1.59 25.46 -2.34
CA GLY A 51 0.73 26.64 -2.41
C GLY A 51 -0.11 26.81 -1.14
N ARG A 52 -0.44 28.06 -0.81
CA ARG A 52 -1.31 28.41 0.34
C ARG A 52 -2.81 28.36 0.02
N ARG A 53 -3.19 27.82 -1.14
CA ARG A 53 -4.60 27.75 -1.54
C ARG A 53 -5.31 26.63 -0.76
N GLY A 54 -6.58 26.84 -0.45
CA GLY A 54 -7.44 25.77 0.06
C GLY A 54 -7.65 24.67 -0.98
N ILE A 55 -7.94 23.46 -0.53
CA ILE A 55 -8.47 22.37 -1.34
C ILE A 55 -9.95 22.72 -1.59
N GLY A 56 -10.18 23.58 -2.58
CA GLY A 56 -11.50 24.20 -2.81
C GLY A 56 -12.51 23.30 -3.52
N ASP A 57 -12.08 22.18 -4.11
CA ASP A 57 -12.96 21.21 -4.74
C ASP A 57 -13.34 20.11 -3.72
N PRO A 58 -14.61 20.00 -3.31
CA PRO A 58 -15.08 18.96 -2.39
C PRO A 58 -14.85 17.54 -2.92
N GLY A 59 -14.94 17.33 -4.23
CA GLY A 59 -14.71 16.02 -4.85
C GLY A 59 -13.25 15.60 -4.76
N LEU A 60 -12.32 16.53 -4.99
CA LEU A 60 -10.90 16.33 -4.75
C LEU A 60 -10.62 16.05 -3.28
N TRP A 61 -11.20 16.83 -2.37
CA TRP A 61 -11.01 16.62 -0.93
C TRP A 61 -11.48 15.23 -0.49
N HIS A 62 -12.65 14.80 -0.95
CA HIS A 62 -13.19 13.47 -0.69
C HIS A 62 -12.22 12.36 -1.12
N ARG A 63 -11.66 12.47 -2.34
CA ARG A 63 -10.64 11.51 -2.82
C ARG A 63 -9.37 11.55 -1.99
N ILE A 64 -8.96 12.72 -1.49
CA ILE A 64 -7.75 12.84 -0.66
C ILE A 64 -7.94 12.08 0.64
N TRP A 65 -8.95 12.40 1.45
CA TRP A 65 -9.07 11.76 2.77
C TRP A 65 -9.42 10.28 2.66
N ARG A 66 -10.27 9.89 1.69
CA ARG A 66 -10.69 8.50 1.53
C ARG A 66 -9.63 7.65 0.84
N ASP A 67 -9.23 8.03 -0.37
CA ASP A 67 -8.42 7.17 -1.25
C ASP A 67 -6.91 7.36 -1.01
N GLN A 68 -6.46 8.57 -0.69
CA GLN A 68 -5.03 8.82 -0.47
C GLN A 68 -4.61 8.61 0.99
N LEU A 69 -5.39 9.13 1.94
CA LEU A 69 -5.07 9.05 3.37
C LEU A 69 -5.64 7.80 4.06
N GLY A 70 -6.55 7.08 3.40
CA GLY A 70 -7.17 5.85 3.92
C GLY A 70 -7.95 6.10 5.20
N LEU A 71 -8.68 7.21 5.28
CA LEU A 71 -9.49 7.55 6.46
C LEU A 71 -10.93 7.10 6.25
N GLU A 72 -11.60 6.73 7.35
CA GLU A 72 -13.02 6.35 7.34
C GLU A 72 -13.95 7.56 7.17
N SER A 73 -13.53 8.73 7.67
CA SER A 73 -14.30 9.96 7.55
C SER A 73 -13.40 11.20 7.51
N GLU A 74 -13.98 12.32 7.06
CA GLU A 74 -13.32 13.63 7.12
C GLU A 74 -13.04 14.06 8.58
N GLU A 75 -13.92 13.72 9.52
CA GLU A 75 -13.77 14.08 10.94
C GLU A 75 -12.52 13.45 11.56
N ALA A 76 -12.11 12.26 11.09
CA ALA A 76 -10.88 11.61 11.55
C ALA A 76 -9.64 12.47 11.23
N PHE A 77 -9.63 13.14 10.08
CA PHE A 77 -8.57 14.08 9.70
C PHE A 77 -8.51 15.27 10.67
N TRP A 78 -9.64 15.92 10.91
CA TRP A 78 -9.71 17.08 11.81
C TRP A 78 -9.43 16.72 13.27
N ARG A 79 -9.83 15.53 13.70
CA ARG A 79 -9.51 15.00 15.03
C ARG A 79 -8.01 14.83 15.21
N ALA A 80 -7.32 14.23 14.24
CA ALA A 80 -5.87 14.07 14.28
C ALA A 80 -5.13 15.42 14.40
N LEU A 81 -5.60 16.44 13.67
CA LEU A 81 -5.03 17.79 13.74
C LEU A 81 -5.29 18.49 15.08
N ARG A 82 -6.48 18.34 15.66
CA ARG A 82 -6.80 18.91 16.98
C ARG A 82 -6.04 18.22 18.11
N ASP A 83 -6.03 16.90 18.09
CA ASP A 83 -5.52 16.09 19.20
C ASP A 83 -3.99 15.93 19.11
N GLY A 84 -3.40 16.23 17.94
CA GLY A 84 -1.98 16.05 17.69
C GLY A 84 -1.56 14.58 17.71
N ARG A 85 -2.48 13.66 17.40
CA ARG A 85 -2.27 12.21 17.47
C ARG A 85 -2.46 11.55 16.10
N PRO A 86 -1.67 10.52 15.78
CA PRO A 86 -1.89 9.70 14.60
C PRO A 86 -3.29 9.08 14.58
N VAL A 87 -3.80 8.85 13.37
CA VAL A 87 -5.05 8.11 13.17
C VAL A 87 -4.75 6.62 13.22
N ASP A 88 -5.44 5.94 14.14
CA ASP A 88 -5.52 4.49 14.15
C ASP A 88 -6.32 4.01 12.93
N ARG A 89 -5.71 3.18 12.10
CA ARG A 89 -6.30 2.59 10.89
C ARG A 89 -6.51 1.08 11.03
N GLY A 90 -6.40 0.56 12.27
CA GLY A 90 -6.47 -0.85 12.56
C GLY A 90 -5.14 -1.54 12.25
N ASP A 91 -4.45 -1.98 13.29
CA ASP A 91 -3.34 -2.94 13.19
C ASP A 91 -3.91 -4.35 12.93
N VAL A 92 -4.59 -4.56 11.81
CA VAL A 92 -4.92 -5.91 11.34
C VAL A 92 -3.91 -6.27 10.26
N SER A 93 -2.64 -6.39 10.65
CA SER A 93 -1.72 -7.19 9.84
C SER A 93 -2.15 -8.65 10.05
N PRO A 94 -2.72 -9.36 9.05
CA PRO A 94 -2.49 -10.79 9.04
C PRO A 94 -0.96 -10.96 9.08
N ALA A 95 -0.47 -11.84 9.95
CA ALA A 95 0.94 -12.15 9.97
C ALA A 95 1.36 -12.47 8.52
N PRO A 96 2.47 -11.90 8.01
CA PRO A 96 2.95 -12.28 6.69
C PRO A 96 3.02 -13.81 6.64
N PRO A 97 2.57 -14.46 5.55
CA PRO A 97 2.47 -15.91 5.51
C PRO A 97 3.81 -16.53 5.91
N THR A 98 3.81 -17.20 7.06
CA THR A 98 5.02 -17.80 7.62
C THR A 98 5.33 -19.06 6.83
N GLY A 99 6.34 -19.00 5.95
CA GLY A 99 6.82 -20.16 5.21
C GLY A 99 7.42 -19.80 3.85
N PRO A 100 8.12 -20.75 3.21
CA PRO A 100 8.60 -20.56 1.86
C PRO A 100 7.40 -20.43 0.90
N SER A 101 7.30 -19.30 0.21
CA SER A 101 6.31 -19.10 -0.86
C SER A 101 6.74 -19.86 -2.11
N ILE A 102 5.77 -20.45 -2.83
CA ILE A 102 6.03 -21.12 -4.11
C ILE A 102 6.57 -20.07 -5.09
N PRO A 103 7.77 -20.24 -5.67
CA PRO A 103 8.28 -19.29 -6.66
C PRO A 103 7.33 -19.17 -7.86
N GLY A 104 7.11 -17.96 -8.36
CA GLY A 104 6.11 -17.73 -9.44
C GLY A 104 6.37 -18.51 -10.73
N TRP A 105 7.63 -18.83 -11.03
CA TRP A 105 7.97 -19.67 -12.18
C TRP A 105 7.49 -21.12 -12.01
N VAL A 106 7.45 -21.64 -10.78
CA VAL A 106 6.95 -22.98 -10.46
C VAL A 106 5.44 -23.03 -10.67
N VAL A 107 4.71 -22.04 -10.14
CA VAL A 107 3.26 -21.89 -10.35
C VAL A 107 2.94 -21.83 -11.85
N THR A 108 3.69 -21.01 -12.60
CA THR A 108 3.52 -20.87 -14.05
C THR A 108 3.76 -22.20 -14.78
N GLY A 109 4.79 -22.95 -14.38
CA GLY A 109 5.09 -24.27 -14.94
C GLY A 109 3.97 -25.29 -14.70
N LEU A 110 3.46 -25.37 -13.48
CA LEU A 110 2.38 -26.28 -13.10
C LEU A 110 1.05 -25.94 -13.80
N LEU A 111 0.70 -24.66 -13.88
CA LEU A 111 -0.48 -24.20 -14.63
C LEU A 111 -0.38 -24.58 -16.12
N ARG A 112 0.79 -24.39 -16.74
CA ARG A 112 1.03 -24.81 -18.14
C ARG A 112 0.96 -26.31 -18.34
N ALA A 113 1.31 -27.10 -17.34
CA ALA A 113 1.14 -28.54 -17.33
C ALA A 113 -0.32 -28.99 -17.05
N GLY A 114 -1.26 -28.04 -16.95
CA GLY A 114 -2.68 -28.31 -16.77
C GLY A 114 -3.12 -28.58 -15.34
N ARG A 115 -2.28 -28.27 -14.34
CA ARG A 115 -2.70 -28.37 -12.93
C ARG A 115 -3.62 -27.21 -12.56
N PRO A 116 -4.75 -27.47 -11.88
CA PRO A 116 -5.65 -26.42 -11.45
C PRO A 116 -5.01 -25.58 -10.33
N GLU A 117 -5.31 -24.29 -10.32
CA GLU A 117 -4.77 -23.36 -9.32
C GLU A 117 -5.12 -23.78 -7.88
N SER A 118 -6.30 -24.38 -7.67
CA SER A 118 -6.75 -24.89 -6.38
C SER A 118 -5.83 -25.98 -5.82
N GLU A 119 -5.29 -26.85 -6.67
CA GLU A 119 -4.34 -27.89 -6.28
C GLU A 119 -2.94 -27.28 -6.02
N ILE A 120 -2.52 -26.31 -6.82
CA ILE A 120 -1.23 -25.63 -6.61
C ILE A 120 -1.20 -24.92 -5.25
N ARG A 121 -2.33 -24.34 -4.82
CA ARG A 121 -2.47 -23.64 -3.53
C ARG A 121 -2.34 -24.56 -2.32
N THR A 122 -2.53 -25.86 -2.45
CA THR A 122 -2.37 -26.81 -1.33
C THR A 122 -0.95 -27.34 -1.20
N LEU A 123 -0.07 -27.08 -2.20
CA LEU A 123 1.31 -27.54 -2.18
C LEU A 123 2.20 -26.63 -1.32
N SER A 124 3.17 -27.23 -0.65
CA SER A 124 4.32 -26.50 -0.13
C SER A 124 5.25 -26.08 -1.28
N ALA A 125 6.11 -25.08 -1.05
CA ALA A 125 7.12 -24.67 -2.03
C ALA A 125 8.05 -25.80 -2.48
N GLU A 126 8.33 -26.76 -1.58
CA GLU A 126 9.16 -27.93 -1.89
C GLU A 126 8.40 -28.95 -2.74
N GLN A 127 7.15 -29.26 -2.36
CA GLN A 127 6.29 -30.17 -3.12
C GLN A 127 6.03 -29.66 -4.54
N ALA A 128 5.77 -28.35 -4.69
CA ALA A 128 5.55 -27.73 -6.00
C ALA A 128 6.78 -27.82 -6.91
N ARG A 129 8.00 -27.70 -6.34
CA ARG A 129 9.26 -27.85 -7.09
C ARG A 129 9.49 -29.29 -7.52
N CYS A 130 9.38 -30.25 -6.60
CA CYS A 130 9.53 -31.67 -6.92
C CYS A 130 8.54 -32.11 -8.00
N LEU A 131 7.28 -31.67 -7.91
CA LEU A 131 6.25 -31.98 -8.90
C LEU A 131 6.59 -31.44 -10.29
N LEU A 132 7.11 -30.21 -10.37
CA LEU A 132 7.50 -29.61 -11.64
C LEU A 132 8.74 -30.30 -12.24
N ASP A 133 9.71 -30.67 -11.40
CA ASP A 133 10.89 -31.42 -11.82
C ASP A 133 10.49 -32.79 -12.40
N GLU A 134 9.58 -33.53 -11.75
CA GLU A 134 9.05 -34.79 -12.26
C GLU A 134 8.35 -34.64 -13.62
N LEU A 135 7.56 -33.59 -13.81
CA LEU A 135 6.87 -33.32 -15.08
C LEU A 135 7.88 -33.03 -16.20
N TRP A 136 8.94 -32.29 -15.90
CA TRP A 136 10.00 -32.01 -16.85
C TRP A 136 10.86 -33.23 -17.18
N GLU A 137 11.10 -34.13 -16.23
CA GLU A 137 11.77 -35.40 -16.49
C GLU A 137 10.90 -36.33 -17.35
N ARG A 138 9.58 -36.35 -17.15
CA ARG A 138 8.66 -37.12 -18.00
C ARG A 138 8.56 -36.56 -19.41
N ALA A 139 8.57 -35.24 -19.58
CA ALA A 139 8.51 -34.58 -20.89
C ALA A 139 9.83 -34.68 -21.69
N ARG A 140 10.94 -35.04 -21.04
CA ARG A 140 12.25 -35.25 -21.68
C ARG A 140 12.46 -36.66 -22.22
N LYS A 141 11.58 -37.62 -21.89
CA LYS A 141 11.58 -38.98 -22.42
C LYS A 141 10.60 -39.12 -23.56
#